data_AF-A0A820MJX3-F1
#
_entry.id   AF-A0A820MJX3-F1
#
_cell.length_a   1.000
_cell.length_b   1.000
_cell.length_c   1.000
_cell.angle_alpha   90.00
_cell.angle_beta   90.00
_cell.angle_gamma   90.00
#
_symmetry.space_group_name_H-M   'P 1'
#
loop_
_entity.id
_entity.type
_entity.pdbx_description
1 polymer ?
#
loop_
_entity_poly.entity_id
_entity_poly.type
_entity_poly.pdbx_seq_one_letter_code
_entity_poly.pdbx_strand_id
1 'polypeptide(L)'
;AKDTDHFENINSTNWQSMRFKPPPVNSNIGWRVEFRPTELQMTDFENAAFVTFIVLLTRAIMTYNLNLLIPISNVDENMQVAQQRDAFRHQKFHFRKSLSTSIF
;
A
#
# COMPACT_ATOMS: atom_id res chain seq x y z
N ALA A 1 -31.71 6.58 1.56
CA ALA A 1 -30.47 5.86 1.86
C ALA A 1 -29.27 6.68 1.40
N LYS A 2 -28.75 7.56 2.26
CA LYS A 2 -27.50 8.31 2.07
C LYS A 2 -26.68 8.22 3.35
N ASP A 3 -26.50 7.00 3.82
CA ASP A 3 -25.82 6.72 5.06
C ASP A 3 -24.79 5.62 4.78
N THR A 4 -23.54 5.90 5.14
CA THR A 4 -22.40 4.97 5.00
C THR A 4 -21.96 4.43 6.35
N ASP A 5 -22.61 4.79 7.46
CA ASP A 5 -22.15 4.49 8.81
C ASP A 5 -22.13 2.98 9.08
N HIS A 6 -23.14 2.24 8.61
CA HIS A 6 -23.14 0.77 8.69
C HIS A 6 -22.00 0.13 7.89
N PHE A 7 -21.66 0.68 6.72
CA PHE A 7 -20.53 0.21 5.93
C PHE A 7 -19.21 0.56 6.62
N GLU A 8 -19.07 1.79 7.12
CA GLU A 8 -17.87 2.25 7.80
C GLU A 8 -17.62 1.52 9.12
N ASN A 9 -18.67 1.11 9.85
CA ASN A 9 -18.51 0.25 11.03
C ASN A 9 -17.75 -1.05 10.72
N ILE A 10 -17.99 -1.65 9.55
CA ILE A 10 -17.27 -2.86 9.11
C ILE A 10 -15.93 -2.47 8.49
N ASN A 11 -15.92 -1.53 7.54
CA ASN A 11 -14.73 -1.19 6.77
C ASN A 11 -13.63 -0.56 7.63
N SER A 12 -13.98 0.26 8.63
CA SER A 12 -13.01 0.91 9.51
C SER A 12 -12.39 -0.02 10.54
N THR A 13 -13.04 -1.16 10.82
CA THR A 13 -12.58 -2.18 11.77
C THR A 13 -11.85 -3.35 11.08
N ASN A 14 -11.72 -3.31 9.76
CA ASN A 14 -10.87 -4.23 9.01
C ASN A 14 -9.50 -3.57 8.76
N TRP A 15 -8.55 -3.80 9.66
CA TRP A 15 -7.20 -3.22 9.60
C TRP A 15 -6.23 -4.10 8.81
N GLN A 16 -6.15 -3.82 7.51
CA GLN A 16 -5.21 -4.46 6.58
C GLN A 16 -4.00 -3.56 6.26
N SER A 17 -3.02 -4.10 5.55
CA SER A 17 -1.82 -3.38 5.08
C SER A 17 -2.15 -2.24 4.10
N MET A 18 -3.23 -2.37 3.35
CA MET A 18 -3.84 -1.27 2.60
C MET A 18 -5.33 -1.20 2.84
N ARG A 19 -5.91 0.00 2.71
CA ARG A 19 -7.36 0.20 2.78
C ARG A 19 -7.85 0.92 1.52
N PHE A 20 -8.82 0.31 0.85
CA PHE A 20 -9.54 0.95 -0.24
C PHE A 20 -10.72 1.73 0.34
N LYS A 21 -10.76 3.04 0.08
CA LYS A 21 -11.73 3.95 0.69
C LYS A 21 -12.67 4.49 -0.38
N PRO A 22 -13.99 4.27 -0.24
CA PRO A 22 -14.94 4.89 -1.14
C PRO A 22 -14.97 6.41 -0.99
N PRO A 23 -15.53 7.11 -1.99
CA PRO A 23 -15.87 8.52 -1.89
C PRO A 23 -16.77 8.78 -0.66
N PRO A 24 -16.48 9.80 0.17
CA PRO A 24 -17.38 10.21 1.23
C PRO A 24 -18.70 10.75 0.65
N VAL A 25 -19.81 10.52 1.37
CA VAL A 25 -21.10 11.13 1.00
C VAL A 25 -20.99 12.66 1.10
N ASN A 26 -21.58 13.37 0.14
CA ASN A 26 -21.58 14.84 0.08
C ASN A 26 -20.19 15.50 -0.02
N SER A 27 -19.22 14.81 -0.62
CA SER A 27 -17.88 15.35 -0.88
C SER A 27 -17.47 15.18 -2.34
N ASN A 28 -16.61 16.07 -2.84
CA ASN A 28 -15.98 15.95 -4.17
C ASN A 28 -14.75 15.01 -4.17
N ILE A 29 -14.41 14.42 -3.02
CA ILE A 29 -13.28 13.51 -2.88
C ILE A 29 -13.60 12.16 -3.56
N GLY A 30 -12.73 11.72 -4.47
CA GLY A 30 -12.85 10.43 -5.17
C GLY A 30 -12.43 9.20 -4.34
N TRP A 31 -12.28 8.07 -5.04
CA TRP A 31 -11.73 6.84 -4.48
C TRP A 31 -10.29 7.04 -4.01
N ARG A 32 -9.95 6.43 -2.87
CA ARG A 32 -8.63 6.58 -2.27
C ARG A 32 -8.06 5.23 -1.86
N VAL A 33 -6.74 5.16 -1.85
CA VAL A 33 -5.97 4.06 -1.28
C VAL A 33 -5.19 4.60 -0.10
N GLU A 34 -5.26 3.92 1.03
CA GLU A 34 -4.50 4.22 2.23
C GLU A 34 -3.39 3.18 2.39
N PHE A 35 -2.14 3.61 2.36
CA PHE A 35 -0.96 2.78 2.58
C PHE A 35 -0.58 2.81 4.06
N ARG A 36 -0.65 1.66 4.73
CA ARG A 36 -0.54 1.52 6.19
C ARG A 36 0.68 0.77 6.75
N PRO A 37 1.59 0.12 5.98
CA PRO A 37 2.65 -0.70 6.60
C PRO A 37 3.86 0.06 7.16
N THR A 38 3.93 1.39 7.00
CA THR A 38 5.14 2.14 7.38
C THR A 38 5.21 2.33 8.88
N GLU A 39 6.31 1.91 9.51
CA GLU A 39 6.59 2.18 10.91
C GLU A 39 6.93 3.66 11.15
N LEU A 40 6.56 4.20 12.30
CA LEU A 40 6.92 5.57 12.69
C LEU A 40 8.41 5.69 12.98
N GLN A 41 9.04 6.74 12.45
CA GLN A 41 10.46 7.03 12.67
C GLN A 41 10.65 8.09 13.75
N MET A 42 11.86 8.19 14.31
CA MET A 42 12.16 9.09 15.44
C MET A 42 12.09 10.57 15.06
N THR A 43 12.39 10.91 13.81
CA THR A 43 12.45 12.30 13.36
C THR A 43 11.39 12.63 12.33
N ASP A 44 10.93 13.87 12.34
CA ASP A 44 10.01 14.40 11.33
C ASP A 44 10.58 14.32 9.92
N PHE A 45 11.90 14.47 9.78
CA PHE A 45 12.59 14.35 8.51
C PHE A 45 12.49 12.94 7.92
N GLU A 46 12.76 11.91 8.72
CA GLU A 46 12.65 10.51 8.28
C GLU A 46 11.19 10.17 7.90
N ASN A 47 10.22 10.59 8.73
CA ASN A 47 8.80 10.41 8.43
C ASN A 47 8.39 11.12 7.12
N ALA A 48 8.83 12.36 6.92
CA ALA A 48 8.59 13.11 5.69
C ALA A 48 9.26 12.46 4.47
N ALA A 49 10.44 11.86 4.64
CA ALA A 49 11.13 11.13 3.58
C ALA A 49 10.33 9.91 3.12
N PHE A 50 9.81 9.10 4.05
CA PHE A 50 8.96 7.95 3.72
C PHE A 50 7.65 8.38 3.04
N VAL A 51 6.97 9.41 3.54
CA VAL A 51 5.75 9.94 2.90
C VAL A 51 6.04 10.42 1.47
N THR A 52 7.11 11.17 1.28
CA THR A 52 7.52 11.67 -0.03
C THR A 52 7.86 10.52 -0.98
N PHE A 53 8.56 9.50 -0.49
CA PHE A 53 8.87 8.30 -1.26
C PHE A 53 7.61 7.58 -1.75
N ILE A 54 6.61 7.36 -0.90
CA ILE A 54 5.35 6.72 -1.29
C ILE A 54 4.59 7.56 -2.34
N VAL A 55 4.60 8.89 -2.22
CA VAL A 55 4.01 9.78 -3.23
C VAL A 55 4.73 9.65 -4.59
N LEU A 56 6.06 9.59 -4.59
CA LEU A 56 6.83 9.41 -5.83
C LEU A 56 6.64 8.01 -6.42
N LEU A 57 6.60 6.98 -5.58
CA LEU A 57 6.40 5.58 -6.00
C LEU A 57 5.03 5.41 -6.67
N THR A 58 3.97 5.92 -6.06
CA THR A 58 2.61 5.85 -6.63
C THR A 58 2.52 6.59 -7.98
N ARG A 59 3.16 7.77 -8.09
CA ARG A 59 3.26 8.48 -9.37
C ARG A 59 4.03 7.68 -10.42
N ALA A 60 5.17 7.08 -10.05
CA ALA A 60 5.95 6.25 -10.96
C ALA A 60 5.16 5.04 -11.47
N ILE A 61 4.43 4.34 -10.59
CA ILE A 61 3.57 3.20 -10.97
C ILE A 61 2.55 3.63 -12.03
N MET A 62 1.88 4.77 -11.82
CA MET A 62 0.86 5.28 -12.74
C MET A 62 1.46 5.81 -14.05
N THR A 63 2.51 6.61 -13.97
CA THR A 63 3.14 7.25 -15.15
C THR A 63 3.74 6.22 -16.10
N TYR A 64 4.38 5.17 -15.57
CA TYR A 64 5.00 4.12 -16.38
C TYR A 64 4.11 2.89 -16.57
N ASN A 65 2.87 2.91 -16.07
CA ASN A 65 1.92 1.80 -16.14
C ASN A 65 2.54 0.47 -15.67
N LEU A 66 3.27 0.50 -14.56
CA LEU A 66 4.07 -0.64 -14.09
C LEU A 66 3.16 -1.80 -13.66
N ASN A 67 3.42 -2.98 -14.22
CA ASN A 67 2.80 -4.20 -13.70
C ASN A 67 3.62 -4.71 -12.51
N LEU A 68 3.03 -4.68 -11.31
CA LEU A 68 3.65 -5.18 -10.07
C LEU A 68 2.92 -6.40 -9.49
N LEU A 69 2.01 -7.00 -10.25
CA LEU A 69 1.24 -8.15 -9.77
C LEU A 69 2.16 -9.37 -9.56
N ILE A 70 2.00 -9.97 -8.38
CA ILE A 70 2.53 -11.27 -7.96
C ILE A 70 1.41 -12.04 -7.23
N PRO A 71 1.50 -13.37 -7.10
CA PRO A 71 0.53 -14.14 -6.30
C PRO A 71 0.40 -13.60 -4.87
N ILE A 72 -0.83 -13.52 -4.34
CA ILE A 72 -1.07 -12.99 -2.98
C ILE A 72 -0.33 -13.81 -1.90
N SER A 73 -0.19 -15.12 -2.10
CA SER A 73 0.59 -16.00 -1.21
C SER A 73 2.04 -15.54 -1.05
N ASN A 74 2.64 -14.96 -2.10
CA ASN A 74 4.01 -14.45 -2.04
C ASN A 74 4.08 -13.12 -1.28
N VAL A 75 2.99 -12.33 -1.30
CA VAL A 75 2.86 -11.12 -0.46
C VAL A 75 2.76 -11.53 1.00
N ASP A 76 1.96 -12.56 1.32
CA ASP A 76 1.82 -13.07 2.69
C ASP A 76 3.15 -13.59 3.24
N GLU A 77 3.92 -14.34 2.44
CA GLU A 77 5.27 -14.79 2.81
C GLU A 77 6.21 -13.58 3.02
N ASN A 78 6.18 -12.59 2.13
CA ASN A 78 6.95 -11.36 2.31
C ASN A 78 6.63 -10.67 3.64
N MET A 79 5.37 -10.62 4.05
CA MET A 79 4.97 -10.01 5.32
C MET A 79 5.53 -10.78 6.53
N GLN A 80 5.57 -12.12 6.47
CA GLN A 80 6.18 -12.93 7.53
C GLN A 80 7.71 -12.73 7.59
N VAL A 81 8.37 -12.69 6.43
CA VAL A 81 9.81 -12.46 6.33
C VAL A 81 10.19 -11.06 6.82
N ALA A 82 9.38 -10.03 6.52
CA ALA A 82 9.64 -8.65 6.92
C ALA A 82 9.76 -8.44 8.44
N GLN A 83 9.10 -9.28 9.23
CA GLN A 83 9.10 -9.18 10.70
C GLN A 83 10.35 -9.79 11.35
N GLN A 84 11.17 -10.52 10.59
CA GLN A 84 12.37 -11.14 11.15
C GLN A 84 13.43 -10.08 11.49
N ARG A 85 14.18 -10.34 12.56
CA ARG A 85 15.30 -9.46 12.96
C ARG A 85 16.29 -9.33 11.81
N ASP A 86 16.65 -8.09 11.50
CA ASP A 86 17.60 -7.74 10.45
C ASP A 86 17.21 -8.22 9.04
N ALA A 87 15.89 -8.35 8.80
CA ALA A 87 15.34 -8.80 7.52
C ALA A 87 15.78 -7.93 6.34
N PHE A 88 15.88 -6.62 6.55
CA PHE A 88 16.33 -5.65 5.55
C PHE A 88 17.71 -5.99 4.95
N ARG A 89 18.63 -6.55 5.74
CA ARG A 89 20.01 -6.84 5.30
C ARG A 89 20.20 -8.26 4.78
N HIS A 90 19.46 -9.22 5.32
CA HIS A 90 19.76 -10.64 5.13
C HIS A 90 18.69 -11.42 4.38
N GLN A 91 17.44 -10.96 4.42
CA GLN A 91 16.34 -11.70 3.83
C GLN A 91 16.10 -11.30 2.38
N LYS A 92 15.38 -12.16 1.66
CA LYS A 92 14.98 -11.92 0.27
C LYS A 92 13.46 -11.86 0.20
N PHE A 93 12.98 -11.00 -0.66
CA PHE A 93 11.56 -10.78 -0.87
C PHE A 93 11.17 -11.17 -2.28
N HIS A 94 9.99 -11.74 -2.42
CA HIS A 94 9.37 -11.96 -3.71
C HIS A 94 9.05 -10.62 -4.34
N PHE A 95 9.70 -10.35 -5.47
CA PHE A 95 9.45 -9.15 -6.27
C PHE A 95 9.39 -9.54 -7.73
N ARG A 96 8.56 -8.82 -8.48
CA ARG A 96 8.37 -9.09 -9.90
C ARG A 96 9.64 -8.74 -10.68
N LYS A 97 10.15 -9.69 -11.47
CA LYS A 97 11.40 -9.52 -12.24
C LYS A 97 11.25 -8.67 -13.50
N SER A 98 10.10 -8.75 -14.18
CA SER A 98 9.82 -7.94 -15.36
C SER A 98 8.64 -7.02 -15.08
N LEU A 99 8.87 -5.71 -15.14
CA LEU A 99 7.85 -4.69 -14.86
C LEU A 99 7.09 -4.26 -16.12
N SER A 100 7.47 -4.78 -17.29
CA SER A 100 6.86 -4.39 -18.56
C SER A 100 5.43 -4.90 -18.68
N THR A 101 4.61 -4.06 -19.30
CA THR A 101 3.21 -4.32 -19.64
C THR A 101 3.12 -5.01 -20.99
N SER A 102 4.01 -5.96 -21.29
CA SER A 102 3.87 -6.82 -22.46
C SER A 102 2.76 -7.83 -22.16
N ILE A 103 1.52 -7.35 -22.28
CA ILE A 103 0.38 -8.22 -22.53
C ILE A 103 0.38 -8.34 -24.05
N PHE A 104 1.09 -9.37 -24.54
CA PHE A 104 1.45 -9.62 -25.94
C PHE A 104 2.60 -8.77 -26.50
#